data_AF-A0A6M2AA43-F1
#
_entry.id   AF-A0A6M2AA43-F1
#
_cell.length_a   1.000
_cell.length_b   1.000
_cell.length_c   1.000
_cell.angle_alpha   90.00
_cell.angle_beta   90.00
_cell.angle_gamma   90.00
#
_symmetry.space_group_name_H-M   'P 1'
#
loop_
_entity.id
_entity.type
_entity.pdbx_description
1 polymer ?
#
loop_
_entity_poly.entity_id
_entity_poly.type
_entity_poly.pdbx_seq_one_letter_code
_entity_poly.pdbx_strand_id
1 'polypeptide(L)' 'MALMMLNLTKLHPMQKKRLEEIEQDEIALFYSLRLSGKKRMWGIKDNNIFWILWWDPFHEICPSFKKHT' A
#
# COMPACT_ATOMS: atom_id res chain seq x y z
N MET A 1 -8.71 4.92 12.31
CA MET A 1 -8.49 4.13 11.08
C MET A 1 -8.50 5.09 9.90
N ALA A 2 -7.52 5.03 9.00
CA ALA A 2 -7.48 5.87 7.81
C ALA A 2 -7.14 5.01 6.60
N LEU A 3 -7.87 5.23 5.50
CA LEU A 3 -7.63 4.59 4.22
C LEU A 3 -7.07 5.64 3.25
N MET A 4 -5.91 5.36 2.67
CA MET A 4 -5.27 6.24 1.71
C MET A 4 -5.16 5.53 0.36
N MET A 5 -5.62 6.19 -0.70
CA MET A 5 -5.52 5.71 -2.08
C MET A 5 -4.20 6.16 -2.70
N LEU A 6 -3.52 5.25 -3.39
CA LEU A 6 -2.28 5.48 -4.10
C LEU A 6 -2.40 4.96 -5.54
N ASN A 7 -1.88 5.75 -6.47
CA ASN A 7 -1.80 5.38 -7.88
C ASN A 7 -0.47 4.67 -8.15
N LEU A 8 -0.48 3.68 -9.04
CA LEU A 8 0.72 2.98 -9.53
C LEU A 8 1.86 3.91 -9.95
N THR A 9 1.52 5.05 -10.57
CA THR A 9 2.48 6.05 -11.06
C THR A 9 3.27 6.74 -9.95
N LYS A 10 2.80 6.67 -8.69
CA LYS A 10 3.42 7.28 -7.51
C LYS A 10 4.05 6.25 -6.57
N LEU A 11 4.15 4.99 -6.99
CA LEU A 11 4.75 3.93 -6.18
C LEU A 11 6.28 3.94 -6.23
N HIS A 12 6.88 3.66 -5.08
CA HIS A 12 8.30 3.37 -4.89
C HIS A 12 8.69 2.08 -5.64
N PRO A 13 9.93 1.95 -6.16
CA PRO A 13 10.37 0.78 -6.92
C PRO A 13 10.18 -0.56 -6.18
N MET A 14 10.41 -0.60 -4.86
CA MET A 14 10.18 -1.81 -4.06
C MET A 14 8.71 -2.24 -4.00
N GLN A 15 7.76 -1.31 -4.14
CA GLN A 15 6.34 -1.65 -4.20
C GLN A 15 6.00 -2.26 -5.55
N LYS A 16 6.52 -1.70 -6.65
CA LYS A 16 6.32 -2.27 -8.00
C LYS A 16 6.88 -3.68 -8.08
N LYS A 17 8.13 -3.87 -7.62
CA LYS A 17 8.75 -5.19 -7.57
C LYS A 17 7.91 -6.21 -6.78
N ARG A 18 7.38 -5.80 -5.62
CA ARG A 18 6.56 -6.70 -4.81
C ARG A 18 5.20 -7.00 -5.45
N LEU A 19 4.66 -6.08 -6.25
CA LEU A 19 3.44 -6.31 -7.03
C LEU A 19 3.68 -7.28 -8.18
N GLU A 20 4.81 -7.15 -8.88
CA GLU A 20 5.26 -8.12 -9.89
C GLU A 20 5.46 -9.51 -9.26
N GLU A 21 6.10 -9.59 -8.08
CA GLU A 21 6.31 -10.85 -7.35
C GLU A 21 5.01 -11.58 -6.96
N ILE A 22 3.90 -10.86 -6.83
CA ILE A 22 2.58 -11.44 -6.49
C ILE A 22 1.61 -11.42 -7.68
N GLU A 23 2.08 -11.09 -8.89
CA GLU A 23 1.29 -11.00 -10.13
C GLU A 23 0.07 -10.06 -10.00
N GLN A 24 0.27 -8.90 -9.36
CA GLN A 24 -0.77 -7.87 -9.17
C GLN A 24 -0.34 -6.50 -9.74
N ASP A 25 0.63 -6.47 -10.65
CA ASP A 25 1.18 -5.25 -11.25
C ASP A 25 0.22 -4.55 -12.23
N GLU A 26 -0.81 -5.25 -12.72
CA GLU A 26 -1.85 -4.69 -13.60
C GLU A 26 -2.87 -3.80 -12.88
N ILE A 27 -2.92 -3.82 -11.54
CA ILE A 27 -3.96 -3.11 -10.79
C ILE A 27 -3.66 -1.62 -10.65
N ALA A 28 -4.53 -0.78 -11.20
CA ALA A 28 -4.30 0.67 -11.22
C ALA A 28 -4.31 1.36 -9.84
N LEU A 29 -5.07 0.81 -8.88
CA LEU A 29 -5.38 1.45 -7.60
C LEU A 29 -5.00 0.58 -6.41
N PHE A 30 -4.10 1.10 -5.57
CA PHE A 30 -3.71 0.47 -4.32
C PHE A 30 -4.14 1.30 -3.13
N TYR A 31 -4.42 0.60 -2.04
CA TYR A 31 -4.87 1.22 -0.82
C TYR A 31 -3.97 0.83 0.34
N SER A 32 -3.63 1.84 1.12
CA SER A 32 -2.96 1.68 2.42
C SER A 32 -3.99 1.88 3.53
N LEU A 33 -4.24 0.82 4.30
CA LEU A 33 -5.07 0.86 5.49
C LEU A 33 -4.18 1.00 6.72
N ARG A 34 -4.25 2.17 7.37
CA ARG A 34 -3.55 2.41 8.63
C ARG A 34 -4.38 1.87 9.79
N LEU A 35 -3.81 0.88 10.49
CA LEU A 35 -4.41 0.30 11.69
C LEU A 35 -4.07 1.14 12.93
N SER A 36 -2.80 1.15 13.33
CA SER A 36 -2.32 1.89 14.51
C SER A 36 -0.86 2.27 14.36
N GLY A 37 -0.46 3.43 14.89
CA GLY A 37 0.94 3.90 14.81
C GLY A 37 1.46 3.94 13.36
N LYS A 38 2.51 3.15 13.10
CA LYS A 38 3.16 2.98 11.77
C LYS A 38 2.64 1.77 10.99
N LYS A 39 1.76 0.96 11.58
CA LYS A 39 1.35 -0.30 10.98
C LYS A 39 0.37 -0.10 9.83
N ARG A 40 0.70 -0.62 8.65
CA ARG A 40 -0.11 -0.52 7.44
C ARG A 40 -0.38 -1.89 6.83
N MET A 41 -1.63 -2.11 6.46
CA MET A 41 -1.99 -3.16 5.50
C MET A 41 -2.08 -2.55 4.12
N TRP A 42 -1.52 -3.25 3.15
CA TRP A 42 -1.61 -2.90 1.75
C TRP A 42 -2.56 -3.85 1.06
N GLY A 43 -3.37 -3.30 0.16
CA GLY A 43 -4.42 -4.08 -0.45
C GLY A 43 -5.16 -3.36 -1.54
N ILE A 44 -6.11 -4.09 -2.09
CA ILE A 44 -7.05 -3.62 -3.10
C ILE A 44 -8.38 -3.45 -2.42
N LYS A 45 -9.05 -2.33 -2.69
CA LYS A 45 -10.42 -2.12 -2.24
C LYS A 45 -11.35 -2.33 -3.43
N ASP A 46 -12.20 -3.34 -3.32
CA ASP A 46 -13.32 -3.52 -4.24
C ASP A 46 -14.62 -3.39 -3.45
N ASN A 47 -15.40 -2.36 -3.77
CA ASN A 47 -16.59 -1.97 -3.01
C ASN A 47 -16.33 -1.85 -1.49
N ASN A 48 -16.92 -2.74 -0.70
CA ASN A 48 -16.77 -2.78 0.76
C ASN A 48 -15.78 -3.85 1.24
N ILE A 49 -15.12 -4.53 0.31
CA ILE A 49 -14.14 -5.58 0.58
C ILE A 49 -12.74 -5.00 0.41
N PHE A 50 -11.90 -5.23 1.42
CA PHE A 50 -10.48 -4.90 1.36
C PHE A 50 -9.68 -6.19 1.28
N TRP A 51 -9.13 -6.48 0.11
CA TRP A 51 -8.28 -7.64 -0.14
C TRP A 51 -6.86 -7.31 0.30
N ILE A 52 -6.39 -8.00 1.34
CA ILE A 52 -5.06 -7.79 1.90
C ILE A 52 -4.04 -8.47 0.98
N LEU A 53 -3.07 -7.70 0.48
CA LEU A 53 -1.96 -8.22 -0.31
C LEU A 53 -0.72 -8.44 0.55
N TRP A 54 -0.37 -7.47 1.41
CA TRP A 54 0.74 -7.66 2.35
C TRP A 54 0.64 -6.76 3.58
N TRP A 55 1.39 -7.17 4.60
CA TRP A 55 1.57 -6.47 5.87
C TRP A 55 2.88 -5.69 5.88
N ASP A 56 2.84 -4.41 6.25
CA ASP A 56 4.01 -3.54 6.35
C ASP A 56 3.99 -2.77 7.68
N PRO A 57 4.49 -3.39 8.77
CA PRO A 57 4.44 -2.79 10.11
C PRO A 57 5.44 -1.63 10.30
N PHE A 58 6.50 -1.59 9.49
CA PHE A 58 7.66 -0.71 9.69
C PHE A 58 7.93 0.26 8.53
N HIS A 59 7.08 0.30 7.50
CA HIS A 59 7.25 1.10 6.28
C HIS A 59 8.51 0.73 5.49
N GLU A 60 8.92 -0.54 5.50
CA GLU A 60 10.15 -0.97 4.83
C GLU A 60 10.00 -0.87 3.31
N ILE A 61 8.80 -1.13 2.80
CA ILE A 61 8.51 -1.21 1.37
C ILE A 61 8.11 0.18 0.82
N CYS A 62 7.41 0.97 1.64
CA CYS A 62 6.94 2.31 1.29
C CYS A 62 7.25 3.33 2.40
N PRO A 63 8.50 3.83 2.47
CA PRO A 63 8.83 4.90 3.38
C PRO A 63 7.98 6.14 3.08
N SER A 64 7.36 6.73 4.11
CA SER A 64 6.64 7.98 3.95
C SER A 64 7.64 9.13 3.83
N PHE A 65 7.84 9.66 2.62
CA PHE A 65 8.76 10.79 2.38
C PHE A 65 8.27 12.14 2.92
N LYS A 66 7.08 12.21 3.53
CA LYS A 66 6.62 13.42 4.19
C LYS A 66 7.39 13.64 5.50
N LYS A 67 8.41 14.50 5.45
CA LYS A 67 8.91 15.21 6.64
C LYS A 67 7.82 16.21 7.04
N HIS A 68 7.32 16.12 8.27
CA HIS A 68 6.27 16.96 8.87
C HIS A 68 4.81 16.63 8.50
N THR A 69 4.15 16.01 9.47
CA THR A 69 2.82 16.44 9.97
C THR A 69 2.87 16.32 11.48
#